data_AF-A0A7W9UM99-F1
#
_entry.id   AF-A0A7W9UM99-F1
#
_cell.length_a   1.000
_cell.length_b   1.000
_cell.length_c   1.000
_cell.angle_alpha   90.00
_cell.angle_beta   90.00
_cell.angle_gamma   90.00
#
_symmetry.space_group_name_H-M   'P 1'
#
loop_
_entity.id
_entity.type
_entity.pdbx_description
1 polymer ?
#
loop_
_entity_poly.entity_id
_entity_poly.type
_entity_poly.pdbx_seq_one_letter_code
_entity_poly.pdbx_strand_id
1 'polypeptide(L)'
;MSTGTGWSVIAALFVVAGGVVYLLLRAERECERHDRDAPTQILWTAELTHEVPGYPVTVAAAHRIMQQHRACDRDDCPRKRVAYQVLVEARHIKPDSGRIR
;
A
#
# COMPACT_ATOMS: atom_id res chain seq x y z
N MET A 1 -38.47 43.36 8.70
CA MET A 1 -37.78 42.73 7.55
C MET A 1 -36.61 41.92 8.10
N SER A 2 -36.64 40.60 7.89
CA SER A 2 -35.85 39.58 8.62
C SER A 2 -34.36 39.65 8.29
N THR A 3 -33.54 40.12 9.23
CA THR A 3 -32.07 40.03 9.19
C THR A 3 -31.55 38.62 9.50
N GLY A 4 -32.37 37.77 10.13
CA GLY A 4 -32.00 36.40 10.49
C GLY A 4 -31.91 35.44 9.30
N THR A 5 -32.74 35.64 8.27
CA THR A 5 -32.77 34.75 7.10
C THR A 5 -31.50 34.87 6.24
N GLY A 6 -30.94 36.08 6.13
CA GLY A 6 -29.72 36.30 5.33
C GLY A 6 -28.49 35.58 5.90
N TRP A 7 -28.34 35.61 7.22
CA TRP A 7 -27.22 34.94 7.90
C TRP A 7 -27.31 33.42 7.83
N SER A 8 -28.51 32.84 7.93
CA SER A 8 -28.69 31.39 7.77
C SER A 8 -28.31 30.90 6.38
N VAL A 9 -28.62 31.66 5.33
CA VAL A 9 -28.25 31.32 3.95
C VAL A 9 -26.73 31.38 3.76
N ILE A 10 -26.08 32.40 4.30
CA ILE A 10 -24.62 32.56 4.22
C ILE A 10 -23.92 31.41 4.96
N ALA A 11 -24.34 31.10 6.18
CA ALA A 11 -23.78 30.00 6.96
C ALA A 11 -23.96 28.64 6.26
N ALA A 12 -25.15 28.39 5.69
CA ALA A 12 -25.42 27.19 4.91
C ALA A 12 -24.51 27.10 3.67
N LEU A 13 -24.29 28.20 2.95
CA LEU A 13 -23.38 28.25 1.81
C LEU A 13 -21.94 27.92 2.20
N PHE A 14 -21.44 28.43 3.34
CA PHE A 14 -20.09 28.10 3.81
C PHE A 14 -19.93 26.63 4.20
N VAL A 15 -20.94 26.03 4.84
CA VAL A 15 -20.91 24.60 5.20
C VAL A 15 -20.94 23.73 3.95
N VAL A 16 -21.80 24.06 2.98
CA VAL A 16 -21.88 23.32 1.70
C VAL A 16 -20.59 23.47 0.92
N ALA A 17 -20.07 24.69 0.76
CA ALA A 17 -18.82 24.95 0.05
C ALA A 17 -17.63 24.24 0.72
N GLY A 18 -17.52 24.34 2.05
CA GLY A 18 -16.48 23.63 2.82
C GLY A 18 -16.60 22.12 2.72
N GLY A 19 -17.83 21.58 2.75
CA GLY A 19 -18.11 20.16 2.54
C GLY A 19 -17.72 19.68 1.14
N VAL A 20 -18.04 20.45 0.10
CA VAL A 20 -17.65 20.15 -1.28
C VAL A 20 -16.13 20.17 -1.43
N VAL A 21 -15.45 21.21 -0.94
CA VAL A 21 -13.98 21.29 -0.96
C VAL A 21 -13.36 20.11 -0.18
N TYR A 22 -13.90 19.76 0.98
CA TYR A 22 -13.45 18.61 1.75
C TYR A 22 -13.62 17.29 0.98
N LEU A 23 -14.78 17.10 0.32
CA LEU A 23 -15.04 15.91 -0.48
C LEU A 23 -14.13 15.84 -1.71
N LEU A 24 -13.86 16.97 -2.38
CA LEU A 24 -12.94 17.02 -3.51
C LEU A 24 -11.50 16.71 -3.07
N LEU A 25 -11.02 17.34 -2.00
CA LEU A 25 -9.70 17.05 -1.41
C LEU A 25 -9.58 15.61 -0.89
N ARG A 26 -10.69 15.04 -0.43
CA ARG A 26 -10.75 13.63 -0.03
C ARG A 26 -10.68 12.71 -1.24
N ALA A 27 -11.44 13.01 -2.29
CA ALA A 27 -11.45 12.24 -3.53
C ALA A 27 -10.08 12.23 -4.22
N GLU A 28 -9.38 13.37 -4.24
CA GLU A 28 -8.01 13.44 -4.77
C GLU A 28 -7.04 12.54 -3.99
N ARG A 29 -7.16 12.48 -2.66
CA ARG A 29 -6.35 11.57 -1.83
C ARG A 29 -6.68 10.09 -2.07
N GLU A 30 -7.92 9.78 -2.41
CA GLU A 30 -8.37 8.41 -2.72
C GLU A 30 -7.91 8.00 -4.14
N CYS A 31 -7.91 8.90 -5.12
CA CYS A 31 -7.31 8.68 -6.45
C CYS A 31 -5.79 8.50 -6.38
N GLU A 32 -5.09 9.32 -5.60
CA GLU A 32 -3.64 9.19 -5.43
C GLU A 32 -3.25 7.88 -4.71
N ARG A 33 -4.13 7.38 -3.82
CA ARG A 33 -4.00 6.04 -3.23
C ARG A 33 -4.26 4.95 -4.29
N HIS A 34 -5.30 5.10 -5.11
CA HIS A 34 -5.65 4.11 -6.13
C HIS A 34 -4.60 4.01 -7.24
N ASP A 35 -4.00 5.11 -7.70
CA ASP A 35 -2.89 5.10 -8.68
C ASP A 35 -1.63 4.43 -8.11
N ARG A 36 -1.35 4.64 -6.81
CA ARG A 36 -0.29 3.95 -6.08
C ARG A 36 -0.56 2.44 -5.91
N ASP A 37 -1.84 2.04 -5.91
CA ASP A 37 -2.30 0.66 -5.79
C ASP A 37 -2.67 0.00 -7.15
N ALA A 38 -2.71 0.74 -8.28
CA ALA A 38 -3.27 0.31 -9.57
C ALA A 38 -2.41 -0.58 -10.49
N PRO A 39 -1.20 -1.07 -10.11
CA PRO A 39 -0.69 -2.30 -10.68
C PRO A 39 -0.90 -3.51 -9.75
N THR A 40 -1.55 -3.37 -8.60
CA THR A 40 -1.56 -4.41 -7.55
C THR A 40 -2.71 -5.41 -7.70
N GLN A 41 -3.83 -5.03 -8.32
CA GLN A 41 -5.01 -5.92 -8.37
C GLN A 41 -4.92 -6.99 -9.47
N ILE A 42 -4.25 -6.69 -10.60
CA ILE A 42 -3.91 -7.68 -11.65
C ILE A 42 -2.66 -8.51 -11.23
N LEU A 43 -1.89 -8.01 -10.25
CA LEU A 43 -0.73 -8.69 -9.68
C LEU A 43 -1.11 -9.74 -8.62
N TRP A 44 -2.26 -9.62 -7.94
CA TRP A 44 -2.72 -10.61 -6.95
C TRP A 44 -2.81 -12.02 -7.56
N THR A 45 -3.24 -12.16 -8.82
CA THR A 45 -3.24 -13.49 -9.49
C THR A 45 -1.82 -14.03 -9.75
N ALA A 46 -0.81 -13.17 -9.83
CA ALA A 46 0.61 -13.55 -9.91
C ALA A 46 1.24 -13.78 -8.52
N GLU A 47 0.57 -13.43 -7.41
CA GLU A 47 1.04 -13.72 -6.06
C GLU A 47 0.90 -15.20 -5.68
N LEU A 48 0.16 -15.99 -6.48
CA LEU A 48 0.06 -17.45 -6.36
C LEU A 48 1.05 -18.23 -7.23
N THR A 49 1.77 -17.56 -8.13
CA THR A 49 2.81 -18.23 -8.91
C THR A 49 4.14 -18.11 -8.16
N HIS A 50 4.85 -19.23 -8.03
CA HIS A 50 6.22 -19.30 -7.52
C HIS A 50 7.22 -18.70 -8.55
N GLU A 51 6.79 -17.69 -9.32
CA GLU A 51 7.59 -17.03 -10.34
C GLU A 51 8.49 -15.98 -9.67
N VAL A 52 9.75 -15.94 -10.07
CA VAL A 52 10.69 -14.91 -9.66
C VAL A 52 10.25 -13.57 -10.26
N PRO A 53 10.08 -12.50 -9.46
CA PRO A 53 9.74 -11.19 -10.02
C PRO A 53 10.83 -10.73 -10.98
N GLY A 54 10.47 -10.43 -12.23
CA GLY A 54 11.40 -9.87 -13.23
C GLY A 54 11.82 -8.41 -12.96
N TYR A 55 11.31 -7.81 -11.88
CA TYR A 55 11.59 -6.45 -11.46
C TYR A 55 12.25 -6.43 -10.07
N PRO A 56 13.11 -5.43 -9.77
CA PRO A 56 13.73 -5.31 -8.45
C PRO A 56 12.66 -5.14 -7.37
N VAL A 57 12.68 -6.05 -6.38
CA VAL A 57 11.77 -6.02 -5.25
C VAL A 57 12.22 -4.93 -4.27
N THR A 58 11.34 -3.99 -3.97
CA THR A 58 11.61 -2.95 -2.96
C THR A 58 11.56 -3.54 -1.55
N VAL A 59 12.18 -2.86 -0.57
CA VAL A 59 12.15 -3.29 0.84
C VAL A 59 10.71 -3.44 1.34
N ALA A 60 9.81 -2.49 1.04
CA ALA A 60 8.40 -2.59 1.44
C ALA A 60 7.68 -3.80 0.82
N ALA A 61 7.94 -4.10 -0.46
CA ALA A 61 7.41 -5.28 -1.12
C ALA A 61 7.97 -6.58 -0.51
N ALA A 62 9.26 -6.60 -0.14
CA ALA A 62 9.88 -7.75 0.51
C ALA A 62 9.26 -8.04 1.89
N HIS A 63 8.94 -7.01 2.68
CA HIS A 63 8.18 -7.17 3.92
C HIS A 63 6.79 -7.79 3.67
N ARG A 64 6.07 -7.35 2.62
CA ARG A 64 4.75 -7.88 2.26
C ARG A 64 4.82 -9.35 1.81
N ILE A 65 5.79 -9.70 0.96
CA ILE A 65 6.03 -11.08 0.52
C ILE A 65 6.33 -11.99 1.72
N MET A 66 7.15 -11.53 2.66
CA MET A 66 7.42 -12.27 3.91
C MET A 66 6.16 -12.49 4.76
N GLN A 67 5.23 -11.55 4.77
CA GLN A 67 3.95 -11.67 5.46
C GLN A 67 3.00 -12.63 4.75
N GLN A 68 2.95 -12.59 3.41
CA GLN A 68 2.07 -13.43 2.60
C GLN A 68 2.53 -14.90 2.57
N HIS A 69 3.83 -15.13 2.50
CA HIS A 69 4.43 -16.48 2.47
C HIS A 69 4.93 -16.94 3.86
N ARG A 70 4.22 -16.56 4.93
CA ARG A 70 4.56 -16.99 6.30
C ARG A 70 4.60 -18.52 6.43
N ALA A 71 3.66 -19.21 5.80
CA ALA A 71 3.52 -20.67 5.85
C ALA A 71 4.45 -21.42 4.88
N CYS A 72 5.04 -20.76 3.89
CA CYS A 72 5.95 -21.41 2.95
C CYS A 72 7.35 -21.56 3.57
N ASP A 73 8.03 -22.67 3.29
CA ASP A 73 9.46 -22.76 3.56
C ASP A 73 10.26 -21.83 2.64
N ARG A 74 11.38 -21.30 3.15
CA ARG A 74 12.23 -20.35 2.40
C ARG A 74 12.86 -21.01 1.18
N ASP A 75 13.20 -22.29 1.29
CA ASP A 75 13.94 -23.01 0.25
C ASP A 75 13.00 -23.48 -0.88
N ASP A 76 11.72 -23.73 -0.57
CA ASP A 76 10.69 -24.14 -1.54
C ASP A 76 9.93 -22.95 -2.19
N CYS A 77 10.02 -21.76 -1.59
CA CYS A 77 9.37 -20.55 -2.11
C CYS A 77 10.39 -19.54 -2.66
N PRO A 78 10.58 -19.47 -3.99
CA PRO A 78 11.53 -18.55 -4.60
C PRO A 78 11.21 -17.07 -4.33
N ARG A 79 9.92 -16.69 -4.23
CA ARG A 79 9.52 -15.32 -3.85
C ARG A 79 9.96 -14.98 -2.42
N LYS A 80 9.75 -15.90 -1.46
CA LYS A 80 10.22 -15.73 -0.08
C LYS A 80 11.74 -15.62 -0.02
N ARG A 81 12.46 -16.41 -0.81
CA ARG A 81 13.92 -16.33 -0.90
C ARG A 81 14.42 -14.99 -1.44
N VAL A 82 13.81 -14.48 -2.52
CA VAL A 82 14.15 -13.16 -3.08
C VAL A 82 13.85 -12.05 -2.08
N ALA A 83 12.67 -12.08 -1.44
CA ALA A 83 12.33 -11.12 -0.40
C ALA A 83 13.31 -11.19 0.79
N TYR A 84 13.73 -12.38 1.19
CA TYR A 84 14.72 -12.56 2.25
C TYR A 84 16.04 -11.88 1.89
N GLN A 85 16.53 -12.13 0.67
CA GLN A 85 17.80 -11.58 0.19
C GLN A 85 17.76 -10.04 0.16
N VAL A 86 16.67 -9.45 -0.34
CA VAL A 86 16.48 -7.98 -0.35
C VAL A 86 16.52 -7.41 1.07
N LEU A 87 15.89 -8.06 2.03
CA LEU A 87 15.90 -7.60 3.42
C LEU A 87 17.26 -7.77 4.09
N VAL A 88 18.03 -8.79 3.71
CA VAL A 88 19.41 -8.96 4.17
C VAL A 88 20.33 -7.89 3.58
N GLU A 89 20.22 -7.62 2.29
CA GLU A 89 21.01 -6.61 1.60
C GLU A 89 20.71 -5.19 2.12
N ALA A 90 19.43 -4.90 2.39
CA ALA A 90 19.00 -3.67 3.05
C ALA A 90 19.34 -3.63 4.56
N ARG A 91 19.94 -4.70 5.12
CA ARG A 91 20.28 -4.86 6.55
C ARG A 91 19.09 -4.83 7.53
N HIS A 92 17.88 -5.14 7.06
CA HIS A 92 16.70 -5.32 7.90
C HIS A 92 16.66 -6.72 8.55
N ILE A 93 17.32 -7.71 7.96
CA ILE A 93 17.44 -9.07 8.50
C ILE A 93 18.92 -9.43 8.58
N LYS A 94 19.35 -9.92 9.75
CA LYS A 94 20.67 -10.52 9.91
C LYS A 94 20.52 -12.04 9.80
N PRO A 95 21.13 -12.70 8.79
CA PRO A 95 21.13 -14.15 8.71
C PRO A 95 21.75 -14.75 9.96
N ASP A 96 21.09 -15.75 10.52
CA ASP A 96 21.69 -16.57 11.57
C ASP A 96 22.76 -17.46 10.91
N SER A 97 24.01 -17.02 10.96
CA SER A 97 25.16 -17.69 10.35
C SER A 97 25.44 -19.07 10.96
N GLY A 98 24.79 -19.44 12.07
CA GLY A 98 24.86 -20.78 12.66
C GLY A 98 23.85 -21.77 12.08
N ARG A 99 22.78 -21.31 11.43
CA ARG A 99 21.73 -22.15 10.85
C ARG A 99 21.96 -22.34 9.34
N ILE A 100 23.03 -23.06 9.01
CA ILE A 100 23.27 -23.57 7.67
C ILE A 100 22.35 -24.78 7.49
N ARG A 101 21.42 -24.71 6.53
CA ARG A 101 20.56 -25.83 6.16
C ARG A 101 21.00 -26.34 4.80
#